data_AF-A0A9D8EFF1-F1
#
_entry.id   AF-A0A9D8EFF1-F1
#
_cell.length_a   1.000
_cell.length_b   1.000
_cell.length_c   1.000
_cell.angle_alpha   90.00
_cell.angle_beta   90.00
_cell.angle_gamma   90.00
#
_symmetry.space_group_name_H-M   'P 1'
#
loop_
_entity.id
_entity.type
_entity.pdbx_description
1 polymer ?
#
loop_
_entity_poly.entity_id
_entity_poly.type
_entity_poly.pdbx_seq_one_letter_code
_entity_poly.pdbx_strand_id
1 'polypeptide(L)' 'MKKIMLTGFRPTGKLHLGHLHGNIKNMIKYQTEYDNYFFLV' A
#
# COMPACT_ATOMS: atom_id res chain seq x y z
N MET A 1 17.71 -10.75 -4.10
CA MET A 1 17.15 -9.64 -3.30
C MET A 1 15.78 -9.30 -3.86
N LYS A 2 14.77 -9.10 -3.00
CA LYS A 2 13.47 -8.63 -3.49
C LYS A 2 13.59 -7.17 -3.91
N LYS A 3 12.73 -6.74 -4.83
CA LYS A 3 12.65 -5.32 -5.19
C LYS A 3 11.96 -4.56 -4.06
N ILE A 4 12.29 -3.29 -3.92
CA ILE A 4 11.69 -2.41 -2.91
C ILE A 4 10.40 -1.81 -3.49
N MET A 5 9.31 -1.88 -2.74
CA MET A 5 8.07 -1.17 -3.02
C MET A 5 7.78 -0.17 -1.90
N LEU A 6 7.65 1.10 -2.25
CA LEU A 6 7.44 2.20 -1.32
C LEU A 6 6.06 2.82 -1.58
N THR A 7 5.20 2.85 -0.57
CA THR A 7 3.84 3.38 -0.67
C THR A 7 3.58 4.46 0.39
N GLY A 8 3.21 5.66 -0.07
CA GLY A 8 2.83 6.79 0.79
C GLY A 8 1.32 6.95 0.90
N PHE A 9 0.82 7.20 2.11
CA PHE A 9 -0.59 7.40 2.41
C PHE A 9 -0.84 8.77 3.02
N ARG A 10 -1.71 9.57 2.38
CA ARG A 10 -2.23 10.78 3.00
C ARG A 10 -3.43 10.44 3.88
N PRO A 11 -3.43 10.72 5.21
CA PRO A 11 -4.56 10.46 6.07
C PRO A 11 -5.63 11.54 5.85
N THR A 12 -6.49 11.34 4.86
CA THR A 12 -7.59 12.27 4.51
C THR A 12 -8.91 11.97 5.24
N GLY A 13 -8.92 11.01 6.16
CA GLY A 13 -10.09 10.60 6.92
C GLY A 13 -10.44 9.13 6.72
N LYS A 14 -11.74 8.81 6.74
CA LYS A 14 -12.22 7.41 6.68
C LYS A 14 -11.89 6.77 5.34
N LEU A 15 -11.42 5.54 5.39
CA LEU A 15 -11.21 4.73 4.19
C LEU A 15 -12.55 4.33 3.57
N HIS A 16 -12.61 4.24 2.24
CA HIS A 16 -13.75 3.75 1.48
C HIS A 16 -13.32 2.70 0.46
N LEU A 17 -14.29 2.10 -0.24
CA LEU A 17 -14.07 1.00 -1.19
C LEU A 17 -13.05 1.31 -2.30
N GLY A 18 -12.90 2.58 -2.66
CA GLY A 18 -11.89 3.05 -3.62
C GLY A 18 -10.47 2.80 -3.12
N HIS A 19 -10.18 3.04 -1.84
CA HIS A 19 -8.86 2.73 -1.26
C HIS A 19 -8.60 1.23 -1.24
N LEU A 20 -9.64 0.43 -0.93
CA LEU A 20 -9.54 -1.02 -0.92
C LEU A 20 -9.19 -1.56 -2.31
N HIS A 21 -9.95 -1.16 -3.33
CA HIS A 21 -9.78 -1.62 -4.69
C HIS A 21 -8.51 -1.06 -5.35
N GLY A 22 -8.18 0.21 -5.10
CA GLY A 22 -7.08 0.90 -5.76
C GLY A 22 -5.71 0.58 -5.18
N ASN A 23 -5.55 0.59 -3.85
CA ASN A 23 -4.24 0.48 -3.22
C ASN A 23 -4.11 -0.76 -2.33
N ILE A 24 -5.02 -0.93 -1.36
CA ILE A 24 -4.86 -1.93 -0.28
C ILE A 24 -4.80 -3.37 -0.84
N LYS A 25 -5.65 -3.71 -1.83
CA LYS A 25 -5.59 -5.04 -2.46
C LYS A 25 -4.24 -5.34 -3.12
N ASN A 26 -3.64 -4.35 -3.78
CA ASN A 26 -2.33 -4.51 -4.41
C ASN A 26 -1.24 -4.67 -3.36
N MET A 27 -1.29 -3.87 -2.29
CA MET A 27 -0.35 -4.00 -1.18
C MET A 27 -0.37 -5.41 -0.60
N ILE A 28 -1.55 -5.99 -0.34
CA ILE A 28 -1.69 -7.36 0.17
C ILE A 28 -1.11 -8.38 -0.82
N LYS A 29 -1.43 -8.24 -2.11
CA LYS A 29 -0.93 -9.15 -3.16
C LYS A 29 0.60 -9.18 -3.20
N TYR A 30 1.24 -8.02 -3.07
CA TYR A 30 2.68 -7.88 -3.26
C TYR A 30 3.52 -8.02 -1.97
N GLN A 31 2.90 -8.34 -0.83
CA GLN A 31 3.62 -8.50 0.45
C GLN A 31 4.72 -9.56 0.41
N THR A 32 4.51 -10.64 -0.34
CA THR A 32 5.46 -11.76 -0.43
C THR A 32 6.50 -11.55 -1.53
N GLU A 33 6.19 -10.77 -2.55
CA GLU A 33 7.03 -10.54 -3.74
C GLU A 33 8.06 -9.41 -3.53
N TYR A 34 7.74 -8.41 -2.68
CA TYR A 34 8.55 -7.20 -2.48
C TYR A 34 8.96 -7.01 -1.02
N ASP A 35 10.05 -6.26 -0.81
CA ASP A 35 10.32 -5.64 0.49
C ASP A 35 9.52 -4.32 0.54
N ASN A 36 8.45 -4.33 1.34
CA ASN A 36 7.45 -3.26 1.34
C ASN A 36 7.69 -2.25 2.47
N TYR A 37 7.62 -0.95 2.14
CA TYR A 37 7.70 0.15 3.08
C TYR A 37 6.48 1.07 2.94
N PHE A 38 5.85 1.40 4.07
CA PHE A 38 4.64 2.21 4.13
C PHE A 38 4.88 3.44 5.01
N PHE A 39 4.46 4.62 4.57
CA PHE A 39 4.60 5.86 5.35
C PHE A 39 3.34 6.73 5.22
N LEU A 40 3.08 7.51 6.27
CA LEU A 40 2.00 8.48 6.31
C LEU A 40 2.57 9.87 5.97
N VAL A 41 1.92 10.60 5.07
CA VAL A 41 2.29 11.96 4.62
C VAL A 41 1.19 12.97 4.83
#